data_AF-A0A699SVJ5-F1
#
_entry.id   AF-A0A699SVJ5-F1
#
_cell.length_a   1.000
_cell.length_b   1.000
_cell.length_c   1.000
_cell.angle_alpha   90.00
_cell.angle_beta   90.00
_cell.angle_gamma   90.00
#
_symmetry.space_group_name_H-M   'P 1'
#
loop_
_entity.id
_entity.type
_entity.pdbx_description
1 polymer ?
#
loop_
_entity_poly.entity_id
_entity_poly.type
_entity_poly.pdbx_seq_one_letter_code
_entity_poly.pdbx_strand_id
1 'polypeptide(L)' 'MDREVKRLKQSRILLVKVRWNSKRDPEFTWEREDQFRKKYPHLFAKAASSSS' A
#
# COMPACT_ATOMS: atom_id res chain seq x y z
N MET A 1 8.09 2.49 -0.22
CA MET A 1 6.68 2.20 0.10
C MET A 1 6.37 2.92 1.38
N ASP A 2 5.80 4.13 1.29
CA ASP A 2 5.42 4.88 2.49
C ASP A 2 4.18 4.22 3.09
N ARG A 3 4.26 3.89 4.38
CA ARG A 3 3.16 3.29 5.14
C ARG A 3 2.89 4.15 6.35
N GLU A 4 1.63 4.53 6.53
CA GLU A 4 1.18 5.28 7.69
C GLU A 4 0.21 4.43 8.51
N VAL A 5 0.39 4.38 9.82
CA VAL A 5 -0.49 3.66 10.73
C VAL A 5 -1.39 4.65 11.44
N LYS A 6 -2.65 4.74 11.02
CA LYS A 6 -3.64 5.57 11.70
C LYS A 6 -4.24 4.77 12.86
N ARG A 7 -3.94 5.17 14.09
CA ARG A 7 -4.58 4.60 15.29
C ARG A 7 -5.92 5.29 15.50
N LEU A 8 -6.99 4.51 15.44
CA LEU A 8 -8.31 4.88 15.94
C LEU A 8 -8.49 4.34 17.36
N LYS A 9 -9.58 4.75 18.01
CA LYS A 9 -9.87 4.45 19.42
C LYS A 9 -9.82 2.94 19.76
N GLN A 10 -10.16 2.07 18.80
CA GLN A 10 -10.17 0.61 18.97
C GLN A 10 -9.45 -0.17 17.85
N SER A 11 -9.04 0.50 16.77
CA SER A 11 -8.47 -0.18 15.61
C SER A 11 -7.23 0.53 15.07
N ARG A 12 -6.40 -0.21 14.35
CA ARG A 12 -5.23 0.33 13.63
C ARG A 12 -5.52 0.16 12.15
N ILE A 13 -5.59 1.28 11.43
CA ILE A 13 -5.75 1.28 9.98
C ILE A 13 -4.37 1.52 9.39
N LEU A 14 -3.89 0.55 8.62
CA LEU A 14 -2.67 0.70 7.82
C LEU A 14 -3.05 1.36 6.49
N LEU A 15 -2.49 2.52 6.23
CA LEU A 15 -2.58 3.23 4.96
C LEU A 15 -1.26 3.07 4.22
N VAL A 16 -1.34 2.79 2.93
CA VAL A 16 -0.20 2.71 2.03
C VAL A 16 -0.30 3.80 0.98
N LYS A 17 0.81 4.49 0.74
CA LYS A 17 0.90 5.45 -0.36
C LYS A 17 1.13 4.67 -1.65
N VAL A 18 0.14 4.67 -2.53
CA VAL A 18 0.18 4.00 -3.83
C VAL A 18 0.52 5.02 -4.90
N ARG A 19 1.59 4.77 -5.65
CA ARG A 19 1.95 5.54 -6.83
C ARG A 19 1.28 4.92 -8.05
N TRP A 20 0.43 5.67 -8.72
CA TRP A 20 -0.17 5.28 -9.98
C TRP A 20 0.73 5.74 -11.13
N ASN A 21 1.05 4.81 -12.04
CA ASN A 21 1.87 5.10 -13.21
C ASN A 21 0.99 5.64 -14.35
N SER A 22 0.34 6.78 -14.13
CA SER A 22 -0.39 7.49 -15.18
C SER A 22 0.60 8.20 -16.11
N LYS A 23 0.26 8.29 -17.40
CA LYS A 23 1.15 8.83 -18.44
C LYS A 23 1.42 10.33 -18.30
N ARG A 24 0.56 11.06 -17.58
CA ARG A 24 0.64 12.52 -17.43
C ARG A 24 1.32 12.94 -16.14
N ASP A 25 0.96 12.31 -15.01
CA ASP A 25 1.57 12.61 -13.73
C ASP A 25 1.59 11.38 -12.80
N PRO A 26 2.61 11.26 -11.93
CA PRO A 26 2.58 10.28 -10.86
C PRO A 26 1.55 10.70 -9.80
N GLU A 27 0.36 10.13 -9.88
CA GLU A 27 -0.65 10.32 -8.84
C GLU A 27 -0.32 9.46 -7.63
N PHE A 28 -0.28 10.07 -6.46
CA PHE A 28 -0.11 9.37 -5.19
C PHE A 28 -1.41 9.43 -4.42
N THR A 29 -1.97 8.25 -4.09
CA THR A 29 -3.15 8.16 -3.23
C THR A 29 -2.84 7.35 -1.98
N TRP A 30 -3.55 7.65 -0.89
CA TRP A 30 -3.49 6.88 0.34
C TRP A 30 -4.61 5.85 0.35
N GLU A 31 -4.25 4.58 0.21
CA GLU A 31 -5.19 3.47 0.18
C GLU A 31 -5.08 2.63 1.45
N ARG A 32 -6.18 2.01 1.86
CA ARG A 32 -6.17 1.07 2.98
C ARG A 32 -5.44 -0.22 2.59
N GLU A 33 -4.40 -0.56 3.35
CA GLU A 33 -3.56 -1.73 3.09
C GLU A 33 -4.37 -3.03 3.09
N ASP A 34 -5.36 -3.16 3.98
CA ASP A 34 -6.16 -4.39 4.10
C ASP A 34 -6.97 -4.68 2.83
N GLN A 35 -7.59 -3.66 2.24
CA GLN A 35 -8.33 -3.77 0.99
C GLN A 35 -7.38 -3.93 -0.21
N PHE A 36 -6.27 -3.18 -0.20
CA PHE A 36 -5.29 -3.20 -1.29
C PHE A 36 -4.59 -4.56 -1.38
N ARG A 37 -4.26 -5.19 -0.25
CA ARG A 37 -3.68 -6.54 -0.19
C ARG A 37 -4.63 -7.61 -0.72
N LYS A 38 -5.93 -7.49 -0.45
CA LYS A 38 -6.94 -8.42 -0.98
C LYS A 38 -7.10 -8.27 -2.50
N LYS A 39 -7.13 -7.03 -2.99
CA LYS A 39 -7.35 -6.75 -4.42
C LYS A 39 -6.10 -7.01 -5.27
N TYR A 40 -4.92 -6.72 -4.73
CA TYR A 40 -3.65 -6.83 -5.44
C TYR A 40 -2.58 -7.58 -4.63
N PRO A 41 -2.81 -8.88 -4.30
CA PRO A 41 -1.89 -9.64 -3.47
C PRO A 41 -0.48 -9.76 -4.09
N HIS A 42 -0.38 -9.79 -5.42
CA HIS A 42 0.88 -9.88 -6.16
C HIS A 42 1.81 -8.67 -5.95
N LEU A 43 1.27 -7.49 -5.64
CA LEU A 43 2.07 -6.29 -5.35
C LEU A 43 2.78 -6.39 -3.99
N PHE A 44 2.27 -7.23 -3.08
CA PHE A 44 2.84 -7.45 -1.75
C PHE A 44 3.66 -8.74 -1.64
N ALA A 45 3.46 -9.70 -2.53
CA ALA A 45 4.14 -10.99 -2.50
C ALA A 45 5.66 -10.91 -2.79
N LYS A 46 6.11 -9.92 -3.57
CA LYS A 46 7.51 -9.82 -4.05
C LYS A 46 8.52 -9.33 -3.00
N ALA A 47 8.08 -8.84 -1.84
CA ALA A 47 9.00 -8.38 -0.80
C ALA A 47 9.77 -9.53 -0.10
N ALA A 48 9.31 -10.78 -0.25
CA ALA A 48 9.93 -11.93 0.41
C ALA A 48 11.02 -12.65 -0.43
N SER A 49 11.18 -12.32 -1.73
CA SER A 49 12.09 -13.06 -2.62
C SER A 49 13.29 -12.26 -3.15
N SER A 50 13.47 -11.00 -2.75
CA SER A 50 14.69 -10.24 -3.07
C SER A 50 15.69 -10.34 -1.92
N SER A 51 16.16 -11.54 -1.64
CA SER A 51 17.45 -11.78 -0.97
C SER A 51 18.26 -12.68 -1.90
N SER A 52 19.14 -12.07 -2.67
CA SER A 52 20.24 -12.73 -3.39
C SER A 52 21.48 -11.89 -3.18
#